data_AF-A0A2H5Z2Z6-F1
#
_entry.id   AF-A0A2H5Z2Z6-F1
#
_cell.length_a   1.000
_cell.length_b   1.000
_cell.length_c   1.000
_cell.angle_alpha   90.00
_cell.angle_beta   90.00
_cell.angle_gamma   90.00
#
_symmetry.space_group_name_H-M   'P 1'
#
loop_
_entity.id
_entity.type
_entity.pdbx_description
1 polymer ?
#
loop_
_entity_poly.entity_id
_entity_poly.type
_entity_poly.pdbx_seq_one_letter_code
_entity_poly.pdbx_strand_id
1 'polypeptide(L)'
;MRCSVVRLAKWIALGLIGAALYDQLRRAPAERTWMGQIGPVPYNFRIPSLERLRASLWNPDDPRLITPMPWGIGWSVNLAQAWRRLFPLVEQARRRFTAAPDEQ
;
A
#
# COMPACT_ATOMS: atom_id res chain seq x y z
N MET A 1 16.01 -6.86 20.32
CA MET A 1 15.77 -5.59 19.56
C MET A 1 14.48 -5.56 18.70
N ARG A 2 13.76 -6.67 18.47
CA ARG A 2 12.53 -6.70 17.63
C ARG A 2 11.27 -6.03 18.22
N CYS A 3 11.21 -5.77 19.54
CA CYS A 3 10.03 -5.16 20.20
C CYS A 3 9.94 -3.63 20.12
N SER A 4 11.01 -2.91 19.77
CA SER A 4 11.01 -1.44 19.75
C SER A 4 10.53 -0.87 18.41
N VAL A 5 10.84 -1.56 17.30
CA VAL A 5 10.42 -1.15 15.95
C VAL A 5 8.91 -1.23 15.80
N VAL A 6 8.28 -2.30 16.28
CA VAL A 6 6.81 -2.44 16.24
C VAL A 6 6.13 -1.37 17.08
N ARG A 7 6.68 -1.05 18.26
CA ARG A 7 6.16 0.03 19.10
C ARG A 7 6.29 1.38 18.41
N LEU A 8 7.44 1.67 17.80
CA LEU A 8 7.65 2.90 17.05
C LEU A 8 6.68 3.02 15.86
N ALA A 9 6.51 1.96 15.08
CA ALA A 9 5.58 1.93 13.95
C ALA A 9 4.13 2.19 14.40
N LYS A 10 3.72 1.62 15.54
CA LYS A 10 2.40 1.88 16.14
C LYS A 10 2.22 3.35 16.52
N TRP A 11 3.22 3.96 17.16
CA TRP A 11 3.16 5.38 17.52
C TRP A 11 3.13 6.29 16.29
N ILE A 12 3.88 5.96 15.24
CA ILE A 12 3.82 6.68 13.96
C ILE A 12 2.42 6.57 13.34
N ALA A 13 1.85 5.36 13.30
CA ALA A 13 0.50 5.14 12.77
C ALA A 13 -0.55 5.94 13.55
N LEU A 14 -0.48 5.91 14.89
CA LEU A 14 -1.38 6.69 15.74
C LEU A 14 -1.23 8.20 15.50
N GLY A 15 0.00 8.68 15.36
CA GLY A 15 0.28 10.09 15.04
C GLY A 15 -0.28 10.51 13.68
N LEU A 16 -0.16 9.66 12.66
CA LEU A 16 -0.74 9.91 11.33
C LEU A 16 -2.27 9.94 11.36
N ILE A 17 -2.90 9.02 12.11
CA ILE A 17 -4.35 9.03 12.32
C ILE A 17 -4.78 10.34 12.99
N GLY A 18 -4.11 10.72 14.09
CA GLY A 18 -4.41 11.95 14.82
C GLY A 18 -4.25 13.20 13.95
N ALA A 19 -3.18 13.30 13.17
CA ALA A 19 -2.94 14.39 12.24
C ALA A 19 -4.01 14.45 11.12
N ALA A 20 -4.45 13.31 10.60
CA ALA A 20 -5.49 13.25 9.57
C ALA A 20 -6.84 13.70 10.12
N LEU A 21 -7.19 13.27 11.33
CA LEU A 21 -8.41 13.71 12.01
C LEU A 21 -8.36 15.20 12.36
N TYR A 22 -7.21 15.71 12.83
CA TYR A 22 -7.01 17.13 13.09
C TYR A 22 -7.21 17.98 11.82
N ASP A 23 -6.64 17.56 10.69
CA ASP A 23 -6.84 18.25 9.40
C ASP A 23 -8.30 18.29 8.95
N GLN A 24 -9.10 17.28 9.28
CA GLN A 24 -10.52 17.22 8.93
C GLN A 24 -11.40 17.98 9.93
N LEU A 25 -11.11 17.88 11.23
CA LEU A 25 -11.92 18.52 12.27
C LEU A 25 -11.72 20.04 12.34
N ARG A 26 -10.55 20.55 11.94
CA ARG A 26 -10.30 22.00 11.81
C ARG A 26 -11.11 22.67 10.69
N ARG A 27 -11.63 21.89 9.74
CA ARG A 27 -12.47 22.38 8.64
C ARG A 27 -13.93 22.47 9.10
N ALA A 28 -14.66 23.43 8.54
CA ALA A 28 -16.10 23.50 8.74
C ALA A 28 -16.74 22.16 8.33
N PRO A 29 -17.80 21.69 9.02
CA PRO A 29 -18.41 20.39 8.74
C PRO A 29 -18.75 20.16 7.26
N ALA A 30 -19.21 21.20 6.57
CA ALA A 30 -19.55 21.16 5.14
C ALA A 30 -18.33 21.03 4.20
N GLU A 31 -17.13 21.35 4.67
CA GLU A 31 -15.89 21.33 3.88
C GLU A 31 -15.04 20.07 4.14
N ARG A 32 -15.51 19.14 4.98
CA ARG A 32 -14.80 17.92 5.33
C ARG A 32 -14.87 16.91 4.19
N THR A 33 -13.72 16.61 3.59
CA THR A 33 -13.60 15.66 2.47
C THR A 33 -13.32 14.23 2.93
N TRP A 34 -12.79 14.05 4.15
CA TRP A 34 -12.33 12.77 4.71
C TRP A 34 -11.27 12.06 3.85
N MET A 35 -10.55 12.83 3.03
CA MET A 35 -9.50 12.39 2.12
C MET A 35 -8.45 13.50 1.98
N GLY A 36 -7.17 13.13 1.91
CA GLY A 36 -6.08 14.08 1.78
C GLY A 36 -4.71 13.41 1.84
N GLN A 37 -3.68 14.18 2.18
CA GLN A 37 -2.31 13.71 2.30
C GLN A 37 -1.58 14.44 3.43
N ILE A 38 -0.77 13.71 4.20
CA ILE A 38 0.10 14.26 5.25
C ILE A 38 1.54 14.06 4.79
N GLY A 39 2.18 15.14 4.32
CA GLY A 39 3.50 15.06 3.69
C GLY A 39 3.45 14.12 2.47
N PRO A 40 4.20 13.00 2.45
CA PRO A 40 4.13 12.02 1.37
C PRO A 40 3.00 10.98 1.56
N VAL A 41 2.42 10.85 2.76
CA VAL A 41 1.49 9.76 3.12
C VAL A 41 0.04 10.11 2.75
N PRO A 42 -0.59 9.47 1.75
CA PRO A 42 -1.98 9.73 1.41
C PRO A 42 -2.93 9.06 2.43
N TYR A 43 -4.12 9.62 2.63
CA TYR A 43 -5.16 9.03 3.46
C TYR A 43 -6.54 9.19 2.82
N ASN A 44 -7.40 8.19 3.02
CA ASN A 44 -8.77 8.20 2.54
C ASN A 44 -9.66 7.37 3.49
N PHE A 45 -10.56 8.03 4.23
CA PHE A 45 -11.47 7.37 5.15
C PHE A 45 -12.86 7.11 4.57
N ARG A 46 -13.08 7.43 3.30
CA ARG A 46 -14.34 7.13 2.62
C ARG A 46 -14.43 5.64 2.33
N ILE A 47 -15.59 5.06 2.60
CA ILE A 47 -15.87 3.67 2.27
C ILE A 47 -15.71 3.50 0.75
N PRO A 48 -14.77 2.66 0.28
CA PRO A 48 -14.55 2.46 -1.15
C PRO A 48 -15.66 1.57 -1.70
N SER A 49 -15.98 1.74 -2.99
CA SER A 49 -16.74 0.72 -3.71
C SER A 49 -15.87 -0.53 -3.92
N LEU A 50 -16.49 -1.70 -4.02
CA LEU A 50 -15.79 -2.94 -4.34
C LEU A 50 -15.02 -2.85 -5.66
N GLU A 51 -15.62 -2.16 -6.64
CA GLU A 51 -14.98 -1.90 -7.93
C GLU A 51 -13.70 -1.06 -7.78
N ARG A 52 -13.73 0.03 -7.00
CA ARG A 52 -12.56 0.87 -6.74
C ARG A 52 -11.49 0.12 -5.95
N LEU A 53 -11.89 -0.72 -4.99
CA LEU A 53 -10.95 -1.57 -4.25
C LEU A 53 -10.22 -2.53 -5.19
N ARG A 54 -10.96 -3.23 -6.06
CA ARG A 54 -10.37 -4.12 -7.08
C ARG A 54 -9.46 -3.36 -8.03
N ALA A 55 -9.91 -2.22 -8.54
CA ALA A 55 -9.10 -1.38 -9.44
C ALA A 55 -7.83 -0.87 -8.74
N SER A 56 -7.86 -0.55 -7.45
CA SER A 56 -6.64 -0.10 -6.76
C SER A 56 -5.64 -1.22 -6.50
N LEU A 57 -6.12 -2.44 -6.27
CA LEU A 57 -5.29 -3.62 -5.96
C LEU A 57 -4.81 -4.34 -7.23
N TRP A 58 -5.61 -4.34 -8.29
CA TRP A 58 -5.33 -5.05 -9.54
C TRP A 58 -5.71 -4.20 -10.75
N ASN A 59 -4.78 -3.36 -11.20
CA ASN A 59 -4.94 -2.56 -12.41
C ASN A 59 -3.77 -2.78 -13.36
N PRO A 60 -3.93 -3.63 -14.38
CA PRO A 60 -2.86 -3.88 -15.35
C PRO A 60 -2.54 -2.65 -16.23
N ASP A 61 -3.48 -1.71 -16.36
CA ASP A 61 -3.34 -0.51 -17.18
C ASP A 61 -2.56 0.60 -16.47
N ASP A 62 -2.50 0.58 -15.13
CA ASP A 62 -1.67 1.53 -14.36
C ASP A 62 -0.22 1.02 -14.28
N PRO A 63 0.76 1.75 -14.84
CA PRO A 63 2.16 1.33 -14.81
C PRO A 63 2.78 1.40 -13.39
N ARG A 64 2.15 2.09 -12.44
CA ARG A 64 2.67 2.31 -11.09
C ARG A 64 2.55 1.05 -10.23
N LEU A 65 3.65 0.73 -9.53
CA LEU A 65 3.68 -0.35 -8.54
C LEU A 65 3.08 0.08 -7.20
N ILE A 66 3.35 1.33 -6.80
CA ILE A 66 2.88 1.91 -5.54
C ILE A 66 1.75 2.89 -5.90
N THR A 67 0.59 2.66 -5.33
CA THR A 67 -0.62 3.47 -5.55
C THR A 67 -1.14 4.00 -4.21
N PRO A 68 -1.89 5.11 -4.18
CA PRO A 68 -2.56 5.53 -2.95
C PRO A 68 -3.53 4.44 -2.46
N MET A 69 -3.62 4.26 -1.14
CA MET A 69 -4.54 3.29 -0.56
C MET A 69 -6.00 3.66 -0.87
N PRO A 70 -6.85 2.72 -1.33
CA PRO A 70 -8.24 3.01 -1.64
C PRO A 70 -9.07 3.33 -0.38
N TRP A 71 -8.62 2.82 0.78
CA TRP A 71 -9.20 3.08 2.10
C TRP A 71 -8.17 2.91 3.21
N GLY A 72 -8.10 3.87 4.13
CA GLY A 72 -7.14 3.93 5.23
C GLY A 72 -6.04 4.97 5.00
N ILE A 73 -4.87 4.74 5.59
CA ILE A 73 -3.70 5.63 5.54
C ILE A 73 -2.54 4.89 4.90
N GLY A 74 -1.84 5.56 3.98
CA GLY A 74 -0.63 5.08 3.33
C GLY A 74 -0.85 4.65 1.89
N TRP A 75 0.04 3.78 1.44
CA TRP A 75 0.10 3.31 0.07
C TRP A 75 -0.37 1.87 -0.05
N SER A 76 -0.93 1.54 -1.20
CA SER A 76 -1.22 0.19 -1.65
C SER A 76 -0.21 -0.24 -2.72
N VAL A 77 -0.25 -1.53 -3.05
CA VAL A 77 0.58 -2.13 -4.10
C VAL A 77 -0.34 -2.64 -5.19
N ASN A 78 -0.05 -2.26 -6.43
CA ASN A 78 -0.71 -2.83 -7.60
C ASN A 78 -0.17 -4.24 -7.84
N LEU A 79 -0.96 -5.24 -7.45
CA LEU A 79 -0.59 -6.65 -7.50
C LEU A 79 -0.39 -7.14 -8.93
N ALA A 80 -1.10 -6.58 -9.91
CA ALA A 80 -0.92 -6.93 -11.32
C ALA A 80 0.51 -6.60 -11.77
N GLN A 81 1.00 -5.40 -11.40
CA GLN A 81 2.35 -4.96 -11.74
C GLN A 81 3.41 -5.63 -10.88
N ALA A 82 3.13 -5.90 -9.61
CA ALA A 82 4.00 -6.69 -8.76
C ALA A 82 4.23 -8.08 -9.35
N TRP A 83 3.16 -8.76 -9.77
CA TRP A 83 3.24 -10.07 -10.42
C TRP A 83 4.05 -10.00 -11.72
N ARG A 84 3.78 -9.02 -12.58
CA ARG A 84 4.50 -8.85 -13.85
C ARG A 84 6.02 -8.68 -13.67
N ARG A 85 6.44 -8.01 -12.59
CA ARG A 85 7.86 -7.80 -12.26
C ARG A 85 8.50 -8.98 -11.55
N LEU A 86 7.74 -9.69 -10.71
CA LEU A 86 8.24 -10.82 -9.92
C LEU A 86 8.25 -12.13 -10.70
N PHE A 87 7.29 -12.34 -11.61
CA PHE A 87 7.13 -13.60 -12.33
C PHE A 87 8.40 -14.05 -13.08
N PRO A 88 9.12 -13.18 -13.82
CA PRO A 88 10.37 -13.58 -14.47
C PRO A 88 11.47 -13.98 -13.48
N LEU A 89 11.52 -13.34 -12.31
CA LEU A 89 12.52 -13.63 -11.28
C LEU A 89 12.25 -14.99 -10.60
N VAL A 90 10.97 -15.28 -10.33
CA VAL A 90 10.54 -16.57 -9.80
C VAL A 90 10.87 -17.69 -10.78
N GLU A 91 10.64 -17.46 -12.08
CA GLU A 91 10.93 -18.45 -13.12
C GLU A 91 12.43 -18.68 -13.31
N GLN A 92 13.25 -17.63 -13.21
CA GLN A 92 14.71 -17.75 -13.20
C GLN A 92 15.20 -18.55 -11.99
N ALA A 93 14.69 -18.24 -10.80
CA ALA A 93 15.04 -18.97 -9.58
C ALA A 93 14.63 -20.45 -9.68
N ARG A 94 13.41 -20.74 -10.15
CA ARG A 94 12.93 -22.11 -10.36
C ARG A 94 13.86 -22.87 -11.30
N ARG A 95 14.18 -22.32 -12.48
CA ARG A 95 15.12 -22.96 -13.40
C ARG A 95 16.48 -23.19 -12.77
N ARG A 96 17.02 -22.23 -12.01
CA ARG A 96 18.31 -22.39 -11.33
C ARG A 96 18.31 -23.54 -10.33
N PHE A 97 17.22 -23.74 -9.59
CA PHE A 97 17.06 -24.86 -8.65
C PHE A 97 16.78 -26.19 -9.34
N THR A 98 16.11 -26.20 -10.48
CA THR A 98 15.81 -27.45 -11.22
C THR A 98 16.97 -27.88 -12.13
N ALA A 99 17.92 -26.98 -12.43
CA ALA A 99 19.03 -27.21 -13.35
C ALA A 99 20.37 -27.59 -12.68
N ALA A 100 20.40 -28.01 -11.41
CA ALA A 100 21.65 -28.51 -10.79
C ALA A 100 21.41 -29.42 -9.57
N PRO A 101 22.17 -30.53 -9.39
CA PRO A 101 22.81 -31.38 -10.40
C PRO A 101 22.59 -32.89 -10.17
N ASP A 102 22.23 -33.64 -11.21
CA ASP A 102 22.46 -35.09 -11.28
C ASP A 102 23.92 -35.33 -11.68
N GLU A 103 24.88 -35.04 -10.79
CA GLU A 103 26.27 -35.52 -10.95
C GLU A 103 27.01 -35.47 -9.60
N GLN A 104 26.86 -36.56 -8.83
CA GLN A 104 27.85 -37.12 -7.91
C GLN A 104 27.72 -38.64 -7.94
#